data_AF-K5CJB3-F1
#
_entry.id   AF-K5CJB3-F1
#
_cell.length_a   1.000
_cell.length_b   1.000
_cell.length_c   1.000
_cell.angle_alpha   90.00
_cell.angle_beta   90.00
_cell.angle_gamma   90.00
#
_symmetry.space_group_name_H-M   'P 1'
#
loop_
_entity.id
_entity.type
_entity.pdbx_description
1 polymer ?
#
loop_
_entity_poly.entity_id
_entity_poly.type
_entity_poly.pdbx_seq_one_letter_code
_entity_poly.pdbx_strand_id
1 'polypeptide(L)'
;MDLRSADAREEHADFVLETLRELNSDIDKVGDAAGDYPNGVISGDAWLTGAGYASHAHALTLHFAENQWLEHEANASGLWAKATLAVCSHYHHMVGPAMNANADCCRRLGDIDRAVQMWSGVVKDFTFLIDGYDDDPDGPYEDDRVALESLREACVALQSAGNDTVDSLNLGELISKTDAILSRPTPTDDGG
;
A
#
# COMPACT_ATOMS: atom_id res chain seq x y z
N MET A 1 -0.87 20.13 18.14
CA MET A 1 -0.52 21.18 17.16
C MET A 1 -1.63 21.20 16.14
N ASP A 2 -2.37 22.30 16.00
CA ASP A 2 -3.50 22.38 15.07
C ASP A 2 -3.00 22.88 13.70
N LEU A 3 -2.85 21.96 12.75
CA LEU A 3 -2.31 22.22 11.40
C LEU A 3 -3.39 22.53 10.36
N ARG A 4 -4.62 22.82 10.83
CA ARG A 4 -5.78 22.98 9.95
C ARG A 4 -5.82 24.35 9.26
N SER A 5 -5.25 25.40 9.83
CA SER A 5 -5.19 26.73 9.20
C SER A 5 -4.04 26.82 8.19
N ALA A 6 -4.23 27.58 7.10
CA ALA A 6 -3.21 27.77 6.06
C ALA A 6 -1.90 28.35 6.62
N ASP A 7 -1.99 29.32 7.53
CA ASP A 7 -0.83 29.97 8.16
C ASP A 7 0.01 28.97 8.97
N ALA A 8 -0.62 28.03 9.68
CA ALA A 8 0.09 26.97 10.41
C ALA A 8 0.75 25.96 9.45
N ARG A 9 0.20 25.77 8.24
CA ARG A 9 0.86 24.93 7.23
C ARG A 9 2.11 25.59 6.70
N GLU A 10 2.01 26.87 6.39
CA GLU A 10 3.14 27.64 5.87
C GLU A 10 4.27 27.76 6.89
N GLU A 11 3.95 28.00 8.17
CA GLU A 11 4.96 28.12 9.24
C GLU A 11 5.78 26.84 9.42
N HIS A 12 5.19 25.67 9.20
CA HIS A 12 5.81 24.37 9.48
C HIS A 12 6.20 23.57 8.24
N ALA A 13 5.85 24.04 7.03
CA ALA A 13 6.10 23.33 5.78
C ALA A 13 7.57 22.95 5.60
N ASP A 14 8.50 23.88 5.84
CA ASP A 14 9.94 23.62 5.68
C ASP A 14 10.45 22.52 6.61
N PHE A 15 10.01 22.54 7.88
CA PHE A 15 10.39 21.52 8.86
C PHE A 15 9.85 20.15 8.49
N VAL A 16 8.59 20.08 8.03
CA VAL A 16 7.97 18.83 7.60
C VAL A 16 8.65 18.28 6.34
N LEU A 17 8.93 19.14 5.36
CA LEU A 17 9.63 18.75 4.14
C LEU A 17 11.02 18.20 4.46
N GLU A 18 11.75 18.83 5.39
CA GLU A 18 13.06 18.33 5.80
C GLU A 18 12.96 16.97 6.50
N THR A 19 11.99 16.82 7.41
CA THR A 19 11.74 15.54 8.10
C THR A 19 11.43 14.41 7.10
N LEU A 20 10.61 14.68 6.08
CA LEU A 20 10.30 13.70 5.04
C LEU A 20 11.52 13.36 4.16
N ARG A 21 12.41 14.33 3.91
CA ARG A 21 13.67 14.08 3.20
C ARG A 21 14.62 13.22 4.01
N GLU A 22 14.77 13.50 5.30
CA GLU A 22 15.57 12.68 6.21
C GLU A 22 15.05 11.25 6.25
N LEU A 23 13.73 11.08 6.43
CA LEU A 23 13.08 9.75 6.39
C LEU A 23 13.32 9.04 5.06
N ASN A 24 13.22 9.74 3.93
CA ASN A 24 13.53 9.15 2.62
C ASN A 24 14.97 8.65 2.53
N SER A 25 15.93 9.45 3.00
CA SER A 25 17.36 9.10 3.02
C SER A 25 17.62 7.87 3.87
N ASP A 26 16.94 7.74 5.00
CA ASP A 26 17.05 6.57 5.86
C ASP A 26 16.40 5.32 5.26
N ILE A 27 15.26 5.46 4.58
CA ILE A 27 14.64 4.38 3.81
C ILE A 27 15.56 3.92 2.68
N ASP A 28 16.24 4.84 1.99
CA ASP A 28 17.22 4.50 0.95
C ASP A 28 18.36 3.62 1.50
N LYS A 29 18.94 4.00 2.65
CA LYS A 29 19.98 3.19 3.31
C LYS A 29 19.50 1.80 3.70
N VAL A 30 18.25 1.68 4.14
CA VAL A 30 17.66 0.37 4.44
C VAL A 30 17.44 -0.44 3.16
N GLY A 31 16.99 0.18 2.08
CA GLY A 31 16.87 -0.47 0.77
C GLY A 31 18.20 -1.04 0.29
N ASP A 32 19.28 -0.26 0.40
CA ASP A 32 20.63 -0.72 0.09
C ASP A 32 21.06 -1.91 0.97
N ALA A 33 20.69 -1.89 2.25
CA ALA A 33 20.99 -2.97 3.19
C ALA A 33 20.12 -4.23 2.99
N ALA A 34 18.90 -4.07 2.46
CA ALA A 34 18.01 -5.17 2.11
C ALA A 34 18.48 -5.93 0.86
N GLY A 35 19.20 -5.26 -0.04
CA GLY A 35 19.77 -5.87 -1.24
C GLY A 35 18.69 -6.38 -2.18
N ASP A 36 18.71 -7.67 -2.50
CA ASP A 36 17.75 -8.33 -3.41
C ASP A 36 16.61 -9.04 -2.67
N TYR A 37 16.27 -8.60 -1.46
CA TYR A 37 15.13 -9.14 -0.72
C TYR A 37 13.82 -8.97 -1.52
N PRO A 38 12.94 -9.99 -1.62
CA PRO A 38 12.92 -11.25 -0.87
C PRO A 38 13.68 -12.41 -1.53
N ASN A 39 14.32 -12.20 -2.69
CA ASN A 39 15.11 -13.23 -3.37
C ASN A 39 16.47 -13.47 -2.70
N GLY A 40 16.96 -12.50 -1.93
CA GLY A 40 18.15 -12.57 -1.08
C GLY A 40 17.82 -12.65 0.42
N VAL A 41 18.85 -12.85 1.24
CA VAL A 41 18.73 -12.83 2.70
C VAL A 41 18.84 -11.39 3.20
N ILE A 42 17.89 -10.96 4.02
CA ILE A 42 17.94 -9.70 4.77
C ILE A 42 18.43 -9.95 6.20
N SER A 43 19.18 -9.00 6.78
CA SER A 43 19.51 -9.04 8.20
C SER A 43 18.29 -8.68 9.06
N GLY A 44 18.21 -9.25 10.27
CA GLY A 44 17.13 -8.92 11.21
C GLY A 44 17.05 -7.43 11.54
N ASP A 45 18.21 -6.77 11.66
CA ASP A 45 18.29 -5.33 11.91
C ASP A 45 17.75 -4.52 10.74
N ALA A 46 18.17 -4.83 9.49
CA ALA A 46 17.69 -4.10 8.31
C ALA A 46 16.17 -4.28 8.12
N TRP A 47 15.66 -5.50 8.34
CA TRP A 47 14.23 -5.78 8.29
C TRP A 47 13.46 -4.99 9.35
N LEU A 48 13.89 -5.05 10.62
CA LEU A 48 13.22 -4.38 11.73
C LEU A 48 13.22 -2.87 11.56
N THR A 49 14.35 -2.28 11.16
CA THR A 49 14.46 -0.85 10.91
C THR A 49 13.56 -0.42 9.74
N GLY A 50 13.55 -1.17 8.64
CA GLY A 50 12.68 -0.87 7.50
C GLY A 50 11.19 -0.96 7.83
N ALA A 51 10.77 -1.98 8.57
CA ALA A 51 9.40 -2.12 9.04
C ALA A 51 8.99 -0.95 9.98
N GLY A 52 9.94 -0.49 10.80
CA GLY A 52 9.79 0.72 11.62
C GLY A 52 9.56 1.98 10.78
N TYR A 53 10.35 2.19 9.72
CA TYR A 53 10.15 3.31 8.80
C TYR A 53 8.85 3.22 8.01
N ALA A 54 8.47 2.03 7.55
CA ALA A 54 7.17 1.82 6.89
C ALA A 54 6.01 2.20 7.83
N SER A 55 6.08 1.77 9.09
CA SER A 55 5.08 2.10 10.12
C SER A 55 5.03 3.61 10.41
N HIS A 56 6.19 4.27 10.46
CA HIS A 56 6.29 5.71 10.67
C HIS A 56 5.71 6.51 9.48
N ALA A 57 6.05 6.12 8.25
CA ALA A 57 5.53 6.73 7.04
C ALA A 57 4.01 6.53 6.88
N HIS A 58 3.49 5.36 7.27
CA HIS A 58 2.05 5.11 7.35
C HIS A 58 1.37 6.08 8.34
N ALA A 59 1.91 6.21 9.56
CA ALA A 59 1.37 7.15 10.55
C ALA A 59 1.39 8.61 10.06
N LEU A 60 2.45 9.03 9.37
CA LEU A 60 2.54 10.35 8.73
C LEU A 60 1.50 10.52 7.61
N THR A 61 1.27 9.48 6.80
CA THR A 61 0.24 9.49 5.75
C THR A 61 -1.14 9.78 6.36
N LEU A 62 -1.52 9.03 7.40
CA LEU A 62 -2.79 9.26 8.10
C LEU A 62 -2.86 10.65 8.72
N HIS A 63 -1.77 11.10 9.35
CA HIS A 63 -1.70 12.44 9.94
C HIS A 63 -1.92 13.55 8.91
N PHE A 64 -1.27 13.48 7.73
CA PHE A 64 -1.46 14.47 6.68
C PHE A 64 -2.84 14.39 6.02
N ALA A 65 -3.41 13.19 5.90
CA ALA A 65 -4.78 13.01 5.43
C ALA A 65 -5.79 13.69 6.36
N GLU A 66 -5.68 13.46 7.67
CA GLU A 66 -6.54 14.09 8.70
C GLU A 66 -6.45 15.62 8.69
N ASN A 67 -5.27 16.16 8.35
CA ASN A 67 -5.04 17.60 8.26
C ASN A 67 -5.23 18.17 6.84
N GLN A 68 -5.63 17.35 5.87
CA GLN A 68 -5.86 17.74 4.48
C GLN A 68 -4.63 18.39 3.82
N TRP A 69 -3.44 17.81 4.03
CA TRP A 69 -2.18 18.23 3.42
C TRP A 69 -1.80 17.29 2.28
N LEU A 70 -2.56 17.32 1.18
CA LEU A 70 -2.47 16.32 0.11
C LEU A 70 -1.06 16.11 -0.46
N GLU A 71 -0.26 17.17 -0.66
CA GLU A 71 1.11 17.01 -1.15
C GLU A 71 2.03 16.27 -0.16
N HIS A 72 1.85 16.50 1.14
CA HIS A 72 2.62 15.83 2.19
C HIS A 72 2.10 14.41 2.43
N GLU A 73 0.80 14.20 2.31
CA GLU A 73 0.15 12.89 2.30
C GLU A 73 0.69 12.02 1.16
N ALA A 74 0.81 12.59 -0.05
CA ALA A 74 1.39 11.91 -1.21
C ALA A 74 2.87 11.55 -1.00
N ASN A 75 3.64 12.46 -0.41
CA ASN A 75 5.05 12.19 -0.11
C ASN A 75 5.18 11.07 0.94
N ALA A 76 4.46 11.18 2.06
CA ALA A 76 4.48 10.18 3.13
C ALA A 76 3.99 8.80 2.66
N SER A 77 2.92 8.73 1.87
CA SER A 77 2.42 7.46 1.31
C SER A 77 3.40 6.86 0.29
N GLY A 78 4.10 7.70 -0.48
CA GLY A 78 5.22 7.27 -1.31
C GLY A 78 6.36 6.64 -0.52
N LEU A 79 6.72 7.23 0.62
CA LEU A 79 7.73 6.66 1.53
C LEU A 79 7.25 5.37 2.19
N TRP A 80 5.97 5.28 2.54
CA TRP A 80 5.37 4.07 3.08
C TRP A 80 5.44 2.92 2.06
N ALA A 81 5.02 3.15 0.81
CA ALA A 81 5.14 2.16 -0.26
C ALA A 81 6.60 1.76 -0.48
N LYS A 82 7.52 2.74 -0.55
CA LYS A 82 8.96 2.48 -0.76
C LYS A 82 9.58 1.62 0.34
N ALA A 83 9.36 1.97 1.61
CA ALA A 83 9.88 1.20 2.73
C ALA A 83 9.27 -0.21 2.79
N THR A 84 7.97 -0.32 2.53
CA THR A 84 7.27 -1.61 2.52
C THR A 84 7.80 -2.52 1.42
N LEU A 85 8.01 -2.01 0.21
CA LEU A 85 8.58 -2.79 -0.89
C LEU A 85 10.04 -3.20 -0.64
N ALA A 86 10.80 -2.40 0.12
CA ALA A 86 12.20 -2.72 0.41
C ALA A 86 12.36 -3.93 1.35
N VAL A 87 11.49 -4.08 2.36
CA VAL A 87 11.70 -5.09 3.42
C VAL A 87 10.50 -6.00 3.70
N CYS A 88 9.35 -5.72 3.09
CA CYS A 88 8.09 -6.41 3.30
C CYS A 88 7.38 -6.78 1.99
N SER A 89 8.10 -6.84 0.87
CA SER A 89 7.54 -7.03 -0.48
C SER A 89 6.75 -8.32 -0.68
N HIS A 90 7.01 -9.38 0.09
CA HIS A 90 6.25 -10.63 0.05
C HIS A 90 5.05 -10.68 1.02
N TYR A 91 4.83 -9.63 1.82
CA TYR A 91 3.66 -9.49 2.69
C TYR A 91 2.58 -8.65 2.00
N HIS A 92 1.72 -9.30 1.22
CA HIS A 92 0.68 -8.64 0.42
C HIS A 92 -0.26 -7.75 1.26
N HIS A 93 -0.57 -8.17 2.49
CA HIS A 93 -1.38 -7.39 3.44
C HIS A 93 -0.74 -6.07 3.87
N MET A 94 0.57 -5.90 3.69
CA MET A 94 1.27 -4.62 3.90
C MET A 94 1.46 -3.86 2.58
N VAL A 95 1.84 -4.56 1.50
CA VAL A 95 2.12 -3.93 0.20
C VAL A 95 0.87 -3.31 -0.42
N GLY A 96 -0.25 -4.02 -0.40
CA GLY A 96 -1.50 -3.59 -1.04
C GLY A 96 -1.99 -2.24 -0.52
N PRO A 97 -2.19 -2.08 0.80
CA PRO A 97 -2.63 -0.81 1.38
C PRO A 97 -1.66 0.34 1.10
N ALA A 98 -0.35 0.10 1.19
CA ALA A 98 0.66 1.13 0.95
C ALA A 98 0.64 1.65 -0.49
N MET A 99 0.53 0.73 -1.45
CA MET A 99 0.44 1.05 -2.88
C MET A 99 -0.87 1.77 -3.22
N ASN A 100 -2.01 1.29 -2.70
CA ASN A 100 -3.31 1.91 -2.92
C ASN A 100 -3.40 3.32 -2.34
N ALA A 101 -2.85 3.55 -1.13
CA ALA A 101 -2.83 4.86 -0.50
C ALA A 101 -2.06 5.90 -1.33
N ASN A 102 -0.88 5.53 -1.84
CA ASN A 102 -0.09 6.41 -2.70
C ASN A 102 -0.76 6.64 -4.06
N ALA A 103 -1.37 5.61 -4.63
CA ALA A 103 -2.13 5.72 -5.88
C ALA A 103 -3.32 6.67 -5.74
N ASP A 104 -4.06 6.61 -4.62
CA ASP A 104 -5.15 7.55 -4.35
C ASP A 104 -4.64 9.00 -4.22
N CYS A 105 -3.50 9.20 -3.55
CA CYS A 105 -2.86 10.52 -3.48
C CYS A 105 -2.49 11.05 -4.87
N CYS A 106 -1.86 10.22 -5.71
CA CYS A 106 -1.51 10.57 -7.09
C CYS A 106 -2.77 10.96 -7.89
N ARG A 107 -3.83 10.15 -7.79
CA ARG A 107 -5.13 10.44 -8.43
C ARG A 107 -5.69 11.80 -7.97
N ARG A 108 -5.70 12.08 -6.67
CA ARG A 108 -6.21 13.33 -6.09
C ARG A 108 -5.37 14.55 -6.47
N LEU A 109 -4.07 14.37 -6.73
CA LEU A 109 -3.17 15.39 -7.27
C LEU A 109 -3.31 15.57 -8.80
N GLY A 110 -4.11 14.74 -9.46
CA GLY A 110 -4.32 14.77 -10.92
C GLY A 110 -3.32 13.96 -11.72
N ASP A 111 -2.41 13.22 -11.08
CA ASP A 111 -1.46 12.30 -11.71
C ASP A 111 -2.13 10.91 -11.88
N ILE A 112 -3.05 10.83 -12.82
CA ILE A 112 -3.83 9.61 -13.10
C ILE A 112 -2.93 8.50 -13.65
N ASP A 113 -1.95 8.83 -14.50
CA ASP A 113 -1.07 7.84 -15.11
C ASP A 113 -0.28 7.08 -14.04
N ARG A 114 0.27 7.79 -13.06
CA ARG A 114 0.98 7.17 -11.93
C ARG A 114 0.06 6.35 -11.04
N ALA A 115 -1.16 6.83 -10.78
CA ALA A 115 -2.14 6.07 -10.01
C ALA A 115 -2.51 4.75 -10.72
N VAL A 116 -2.77 4.80 -12.02
CA VAL A 116 -3.04 3.61 -12.86
C VAL A 116 -1.86 2.64 -12.84
N GLN A 117 -0.62 3.13 -12.92
CA GLN A 117 0.57 2.27 -12.82
C GLN A 117 0.62 1.51 -11.48
N MET A 118 0.35 2.20 -10.37
CA MET A 118 0.40 1.60 -9.04
C MET A 118 -0.71 0.57 -8.84
N TRP A 119 -1.96 0.90 -9.15
CA TRP A 119 -3.06 -0.07 -9.07
C TRP A 119 -2.85 -1.26 -10.00
N SER A 120 -2.31 -1.05 -11.20
CA SER A 120 -1.98 -2.13 -12.12
C SER A 120 -0.91 -3.07 -11.53
N GLY A 121 0.07 -2.52 -10.80
CA GLY A 121 1.05 -3.32 -10.06
C GLY A 121 0.37 -4.22 -9.02
N VAL A 122 -0.51 -3.65 -8.19
CA VAL A 122 -1.28 -4.42 -7.20
C VAL A 122 -2.09 -5.53 -7.88
N VAL A 123 -2.82 -5.23 -8.95
CA VAL A 123 -3.62 -6.23 -9.68
C VAL A 123 -2.76 -7.38 -10.20
N LYS A 124 -1.63 -7.08 -10.83
CA LYS A 124 -0.74 -8.10 -11.41
C LYS A 124 -0.13 -8.99 -10.34
N ASP A 125 0.32 -8.39 -9.24
CA ASP A 125 1.06 -9.11 -8.21
C ASP A 125 0.12 -9.89 -7.28
N PHE A 126 -1.14 -9.48 -7.13
CA PHE A 126 -2.06 -10.05 -6.12
C PHE A 126 -3.08 -11.01 -6.71
N THR A 127 -3.24 -11.07 -8.04
CA THR A 127 -4.27 -11.91 -8.66
C THR A 127 -4.15 -13.39 -8.32
N PHE A 128 -2.94 -13.90 -8.06
CA PHE A 128 -2.73 -15.31 -7.69
C PHE A 128 -3.36 -15.66 -6.34
N LEU A 129 -3.63 -14.67 -5.48
CA LEU A 129 -4.30 -14.91 -4.19
C LEU A 129 -5.68 -15.52 -4.40
N ILE A 130 -6.38 -15.13 -5.47
CA ILE A 130 -7.70 -15.68 -5.81
C ILE A 130 -7.61 -17.19 -6.07
N ASP A 131 -6.57 -17.62 -6.79
CA ASP A 131 -6.36 -19.03 -7.14
C ASP A 131 -6.20 -19.91 -5.89
N GLY A 132 -5.68 -19.34 -4.79
CA GLY A 132 -5.57 -20.02 -3.50
C GLY A 132 -6.93 -20.38 -2.87
N TYR A 133 -8.01 -19.72 -3.28
CA TYR A 133 -9.36 -19.89 -2.72
C TYR A 133 -10.36 -20.56 -3.69
N ASP A 134 -9.87 -21.07 -4.82
CA ASP A 134 -10.70 -21.81 -5.80
C ASP A 134 -11.23 -23.12 -5.21
N ASP A 135 -10.38 -23.84 -4.47
CA ASP A 135 -10.70 -25.14 -3.84
C ASP A 135 -10.87 -25.05 -2.31
N ASP A 136 -10.63 -23.88 -1.71
CA ASP A 136 -10.79 -23.66 -0.27
C ASP A 136 -12.22 -23.19 0.04
N PRO A 137 -13.03 -23.96 0.79
CA PRO A 137 -14.38 -23.54 1.18
C PRO A 137 -14.39 -22.48 2.28
N ASP A 138 -13.29 -22.32 3.02
CA ASP A 138 -13.19 -21.38 4.12
C ASP A 138 -12.96 -19.95 3.59
N GLY A 139 -13.21 -18.97 4.46
CA GLY A 139 -12.90 -17.57 4.16
C GLY A 139 -11.44 -17.25 4.40
N PRO A 140 -10.98 -16.08 3.92
CA PRO A 140 -9.61 -15.67 4.15
C PRO A 140 -9.35 -15.33 5.61
N TYR A 141 -8.15 -15.69 6.09
CA TYR A 141 -7.57 -15.16 7.32
C TYR A 141 -7.32 -13.64 7.18
N GLU A 142 -7.07 -12.97 8.30
CA GLU A 142 -7.03 -11.51 8.35
C GLU A 142 -6.02 -10.88 7.38
N ASP A 143 -4.81 -11.42 7.29
CA ASP A 143 -3.79 -10.91 6.37
C ASP A 143 -4.22 -11.05 4.90
N ASP A 144 -4.68 -12.24 4.51
CA ASP A 144 -5.17 -12.48 3.15
C ASP A 144 -6.40 -11.62 2.82
N ARG A 145 -7.26 -11.38 3.82
CA ARG A 145 -8.42 -10.50 3.68
C ARG A 145 -8.00 -9.08 3.32
N VAL A 146 -7.04 -8.51 4.06
CA VAL A 146 -6.49 -7.17 3.76
C VAL A 146 -5.86 -7.11 2.36
N ALA A 147 -5.14 -8.17 1.97
CA ALA A 147 -4.55 -8.26 0.64
C ALA A 147 -5.62 -8.33 -0.47
N LEU A 148 -6.65 -9.16 -0.29
CA LEU A 148 -7.78 -9.29 -1.21
C LEU A 148 -8.61 -7.99 -1.29
N GLU A 149 -8.83 -7.30 -0.17
CA GLU A 149 -9.46 -5.98 -0.16
C GLU A 149 -8.65 -4.97 -0.97
N SER A 150 -7.33 -4.98 -0.81
CA SER A 150 -6.43 -4.12 -1.60
C SER A 150 -6.50 -4.42 -3.10
N LEU A 151 -6.54 -5.70 -3.49
CA LEU A 151 -6.74 -6.12 -4.88
C LEU A 151 -8.08 -5.60 -5.42
N ARG A 152 -9.16 -5.78 -4.65
CA ARG A 152 -10.49 -5.32 -5.03
C ARG A 152 -10.54 -3.80 -5.23
N GLU A 153 -9.98 -3.04 -4.30
CA GLU A 153 -9.88 -1.59 -4.38
C GLU A 153 -9.14 -1.13 -5.62
N ALA A 154 -7.99 -1.75 -5.93
CA ALA A 154 -7.21 -1.45 -7.13
C ALA A 154 -8.01 -1.71 -8.41
N CYS A 155 -8.70 -2.85 -8.51
CA CYS A 155 -9.57 -3.16 -9.65
C CYS A 155 -10.69 -2.13 -9.82
N VAL A 156 -11.38 -1.76 -8.74
CA VAL A 156 -12.47 -0.77 -8.78
C VAL A 156 -11.95 0.61 -9.17
N ALA A 157 -10.78 1.01 -8.66
CA ALA A 157 -10.16 2.29 -8.99
C ALA A 157 -9.75 2.34 -10.47
N LEU A 158 -9.18 1.27 -11.02
CA LEU A 158 -8.84 1.14 -12.43
C LEU A 158 -10.07 1.21 -13.35
N GLN A 159 -11.17 0.52 -13.00
CA GLN A 159 -12.44 0.63 -13.71
C GLN A 159 -13.00 2.05 -13.69
N SER A 160 -12.93 2.71 -12.54
CA SER A 160 -13.35 4.11 -12.40
C SER A 160 -12.49 5.07 -13.23
N ALA A 161 -11.22 4.71 -13.48
CA ALA A 161 -10.30 5.42 -14.36
C ALA A 161 -10.46 5.05 -15.85
N GLY A 162 -11.43 4.19 -16.21
CA GLY A 162 -11.74 3.83 -17.59
C GLY A 162 -10.97 2.62 -18.13
N ASN A 163 -10.34 1.81 -17.26
CA ASN A 163 -9.66 0.58 -17.66
C ASN A 163 -10.56 -0.62 -17.32
N ASP A 164 -10.84 -1.47 -18.30
CA ASP A 164 -11.59 -2.72 -18.07
C ASP A 164 -10.68 -3.94 -17.86
N THR A 165 -9.40 -3.82 -18.23
CA THR A 165 -8.42 -4.91 -18.20
C THR A 165 -7.02 -4.43 -17.82
N VAL A 166 -6.24 -5.31 -17.18
CA VAL A 166 -4.79 -5.13 -16.95
C VAL A 166 -4.06 -6.38 -17.44
N ASP A 167 -3.16 -6.28 -18.42
CA ASP A 167 -2.44 -7.42 -19.01
C ASP A 167 -3.33 -8.62 -19.39
N SER A 168 -4.51 -8.36 -19.96
CA SER A 168 -5.56 -9.35 -20.29
C SER A 168 -6.37 -9.89 -19.10
N LEU A 169 -6.05 -9.52 -17.86
CA LEU A 169 -6.88 -9.81 -16.69
C LEU A 169 -8.15 -8.95 -16.75
N ASN A 170 -9.32 -9.57 -16.63
CA ASN A 170 -10.60 -8.87 -16.64
C ASN A 170 -10.93 -8.34 -15.24
N LEU A 171 -10.98 -7.02 -15.07
CA LEU A 171 -11.16 -6.42 -13.74
C LEU A 171 -12.53 -6.72 -13.13
N GLY A 172 -13.58 -6.79 -13.95
CA GLY A 172 -14.93 -7.13 -13.46
C GLY A 172 -15.04 -8.57 -12.96
N GLU A 173 -14.35 -9.50 -13.62
CA GLU A 173 -14.23 -10.89 -13.16
C GLU A 173 -13.45 -10.98 -11.85
N LEU A 174 -12.30 -10.29 -11.76
CA LEU A 174 -11.50 -10.24 -10.54
C LEU A 174 -12.31 -9.69 -9.37
N ILE A 175 -12.99 -8.55 -9.54
CA ILE A 175 -13.85 -7.98 -8.49
C ILE A 175 -14.90 -8.99 -8.03
N SER A 176 -15.59 -9.64 -8.98
CA SER A 176 -16.63 -10.62 -8.66
C SER A 176 -16.10 -11.82 -7.88
N LYS A 177 -14.94 -12.36 -8.26
CA LYS A 177 -14.27 -13.47 -7.57
C LYS A 177 -13.80 -13.05 -6.17
N THR A 178 -13.14 -11.89 -6.07
CA THR A 178 -12.67 -11.36 -4.79
C THR A 178 -13.84 -11.07 -3.84
N ASP A 179 -14.95 -10.50 -4.32
CA ASP A 179 -16.16 -10.29 -3.53
C ASP A 179 -16.74 -11.61 -3.00
N ALA A 180 -16.77 -12.65 -3.84
CA ALA A 180 -17.23 -13.97 -3.44
C ALA A 180 -16.38 -14.56 -2.31
N ILE A 181 -15.04 -14.45 -2.40
CA ILE A 181 -14.10 -14.92 -1.36
C ILE A 181 -14.26 -14.10 -0.08
N LEU A 182 -14.28 -12.76 -0.17
CA LEU A 182 -14.40 -11.87 0.98
C LEU A 182 -15.72 -12.04 1.72
N SER A 183 -16.79 -12.49 1.05
CA SER A 183 -18.09 -12.77 1.67
C SER A 183 -18.11 -14.01 2.57
N ARG A 184 -17.10 -14.88 2.45
CA ARG A 184 -16.96 -16.08 3.28
C ARG A 184 -16.55 -15.70 4.72
N PRO A 185 -17.08 -16.41 5.73
CA PRO A 185 -16.75 -16.14 7.13
C PRO A 185 -15.26 -16.35 7.38
N THR A 186 -14.64 -15.46 8.15
CA THR A 186 -13.27 -15.64 8.61
C THR A 186 -13.18 -16.94 9.44
N PRO A 187 -12.18 -17.80 9.19
CA PRO A 187 -11.98 -19.01 9.98
C PRO A 187 -11.79 -18.64 11.45
N THR A 188 -12.49 -19.33 12.34
CA THR A 188 -12.20 -19.26 13.78
C THR A 188 -10.98 -20.13 14.06
N ASP A 189 -10.02 -19.64 14.86
CA ASP A 189 -8.92 -20.44 15.41
C ASP A 189 -9.49 -21.47 16.43
N ASP A 190 -10.32 -22.39 15.98
CA ASP A 190 -10.84 -23.48 16.79
C ASP A 190 -9.83 -24.64 16.75
N GLY A 191 -8.69 -24.44 17.41
CA GLY A 191 -7.60 -25.42 17.39
C GLY A 191 -6.44 -25.15 18.34
N GLY A 192 -6.72 -24.95 19.63
CA GLY A 192 -5.74 -25.00 20.73
C GLY A 192 -6.17 -25.96 21.82
#